data_AF-A0A9Q4G089-F1
#
_entry.id   AF-A0A9Q4G089-F1
#
_cell.length_a   1.000
_cell.length_b   1.000
_cell.length_c   1.000
_cell.angle_alpha   90.00
_cell.angle_beta   90.00
_cell.angle_gamma   90.00
#
_symmetry.space_group_name_H-M   'P 1'
#
loop_
_entity.id
_entity.type
_entity.pdbx_description
1 polymer ?
#
loop_
_entity_poly.entity_id
_entity_poly.type
_entity_poly.pdbx_seq_one_letter_code
_entity_poly.pdbx_strand_id
1 'polypeptide(L)'
;MKRFYDYLFIFLIGYQAYFVLSLLFDTPSNEWGSLIISFFGISLFALVWWKKGSYFSEAQQTMALTTCIISISAVIVYAVLHFSL
;
A
#
# COMPACT_ATOMS: atom_id res chain seq x y z
N MET A 1 -13.50 -2.73 -15.67
CA MET A 1 -13.31 -2.84 -14.21
C MET A 1 -12.07 -3.65 -13.82
N LYS A 2 -11.90 -4.92 -14.23
CA LYS A 2 -10.74 -5.76 -13.79
C LYS A 2 -9.36 -5.09 -13.96
N ARG A 3 -9.04 -4.63 -15.17
CA ARG A 3 -7.74 -3.97 -15.47
C ARG A 3 -7.46 -2.74 -14.61
N PHE A 4 -8.49 -1.98 -14.23
CA PHE A 4 -8.31 -0.78 -13.41
C PHE A 4 -7.74 -1.15 -12.03
N TYR A 5 -8.32 -2.15 -11.37
CA TYR A 5 -7.82 -2.61 -10.07
C TYR A 5 -6.43 -3.22 -10.18
N ASP A 6 -6.12 -3.94 -11.26
CA ASP A 6 -4.78 -4.47 -11.48
C ASP A 6 -3.74 -3.33 -11.57
N TYR A 7 -4.00 -2.30 -12.37
CA TYR A 7 -3.12 -1.13 -12.45
C TYR A 7 -3.05 -0.36 -11.13
N LEU A 8 -4.17 -0.23 -10.43
CA LEU A 8 -4.23 0.43 -9.14
C LEU A 8 -3.35 -0.29 -8.12
N PHE A 9 -3.45 -1.61 -8.01
CA PHE A 9 -2.62 -2.37 -7.08
C PHE A 9 -1.14 -2.32 -7.46
N ILE A 10 -0.80 -2.45 -8.75
CA ILE A 10 0.58 -2.31 -9.21
C ILE A 10 1.14 -0.93 -8.83
N PHE A 11 0.36 0.13 -9.03
CA PHE A 11 0.75 1.48 -8.62
C PHE A 11 0.97 1.59 -7.11
N LEU A 12 0.03 1.10 -6.29
CA LEU A 12 0.14 1.17 -4.83
C LEU A 12 1.35 0.39 -4.31
N ILE A 13 1.60 -0.80 -4.85
CA ILE A 13 2.77 -1.62 -4.51
C ILE A 13 4.06 -0.90 -4.93
N GLY A 14 4.11 -0.40 -6.17
CA GLY A 14 5.28 0.30 -6.69
C GLY A 14 5.60 1.57 -5.91
N TYR A 15 4.58 2.36 -5.54
CA TYR A 15 4.78 3.58 -4.76
C TYR A 15 5.33 3.27 -3.35
N GLN A 16 4.75 2.28 -2.65
CA GLN A 16 5.22 1.92 -1.31
C GLN A 16 6.63 1.31 -1.36
N ALA A 17 6.94 0.50 -2.36
CA ALA A 17 8.29 0.00 -2.59
C ALA A 17 9.28 1.15 -2.86
N TYR A 18 8.90 2.12 -3.69
CA TYR A 18 9.70 3.33 -3.93
C TYR A 18 9.95 4.10 -2.62
N PHE A 19 8.93 4.28 -1.79
CA PHE A 19 9.08 4.95 -0.50
C PHE A 19 10.10 4.23 0.38
N VAL A 20 10.00 2.90 0.53
CA VAL A 20 10.98 2.11 1.29
C VAL A 20 12.39 2.25 0.73
N LEU A 21 12.55 2.17 -0.59
CA LEU A 21 13.86 2.37 -1.23
C LEU A 21 14.39 3.79 -1.00
N SER A 22 13.53 4.81 -1.05
CA SER A 22 13.94 6.20 -0.84
C SER A 22 14.50 6.44 0.55
N LEU A 23 13.97 5.73 1.56
CA LEU A 23 14.48 5.73 2.93
C LEU A 23 15.81 5.00 3.06
N LEU A 24 16.00 3.87 2.35
CA LEU A 24 17.26 3.11 2.39
C LEU A 24 18.43 3.84 1.73
N PHE A 25 18.14 4.65 0.70
CA PHE A 25 19.15 5.39 -0.06
C PHE A 25 19.29 6.86 0.35
N ASP A 26 18.63 7.28 1.44
CA ASP A 26 18.69 8.64 1.98
C ASP A 26 18.35 9.72 0.92
N THR A 27 17.38 9.39 0.08
CA THR A 27 16.86 10.28 -0.98
C THR A 27 15.58 10.97 -0.51
N PRO A 28 15.20 12.11 -1.11
CA PRO A 28 13.97 12.80 -0.75
C PRO A 28 12.75 11.87 -0.82
N SER A 29 12.18 11.56 0.33
CA SER A 29 11.01 10.69 0.45
C SER A 29 9.76 11.55 0.72
N ASN A 30 8.64 11.22 0.07
CA ASN A 30 7.37 11.88 0.34
C ASN A 30 6.59 11.09 1.39
N GLU A 31 6.95 11.30 2.66
CA GLU A 31 6.43 10.60 3.83
C GLU A 31 4.92 10.79 4.00
N TRP A 32 4.43 12.03 3.83
CA TRP A 32 3.00 12.34 3.86
C TRP A 32 2.23 11.64 2.73
N GLY A 33 2.79 11.66 1.51
CA GLY A 33 2.21 10.95 0.38
C GLY A 33 2.15 9.44 0.62
N SER A 34 3.22 8.87 1.19
CA SER A 34 3.27 7.47 1.61
C SER A 34 2.18 7.14 2.63
N LEU A 35 2.00 7.98 3.65
CA LEU A 35 0.98 7.79 4.68
C LEU A 35 -0.44 7.78 4.09
N ILE A 36 -0.77 8.74 3.21
CA ILE A 36 -2.08 8.81 2.54
C ILE A 36 -2.31 7.56 1.68
N ILE A 37 -1.31 7.16 0.90
CA ILE A 37 -1.38 5.97 0.03
C ILE A 37 -1.53 4.71 0.87
N SER A 38 -0.89 4.63 2.04
CA SER A 38 -1.05 3.51 2.97
C SER A 38 -2.48 3.37 3.48
N PHE A 39 -3.11 4.47 3.92
CA PHE A 39 -4.51 4.44 4.36
C PHE A 39 -5.46 4.06 3.23
N PHE A 40 -5.20 4.54 2.02
CA PHE A 40 -5.96 4.15 0.85
C PHE A 40 -5.79 2.66 0.52
N GLY A 41 -4.55 2.13 0.57
CA GLY A 41 -4.25 0.71 0.36
C GLY A 41 -4.92 -0.21 1.37
N ILE A 42 -4.90 0.16 2.66
CA ILE A 42 -5.57 -0.58 3.74
C ILE A 42 -7.09 -0.57 3.55
N SER A 43 -7.66 0.59 3.20
CA SER A 43 -9.10 0.73 2.94
C SER A 43 -9.54 -0.09 1.73
N LEU A 44 -8.71 -0.12 0.67
CA LEU A 44 -8.95 -0.92 -0.52
C LEU A 44 -8.89 -2.42 -0.22
N PHE A 45 -7.94 -2.86 0.61
CA PHE A 45 -7.90 -4.24 1.10
C PHE A 45 -9.17 -4.63 1.84
N ALA A 46 -9.66 -3.79 2.76
CA ALA A 46 -10.92 -4.04 3.47
C ALA A 46 -12.10 -4.22 2.51
N LEU A 47 -12.17 -3.41 1.45
CA LEU A 47 -13.18 -3.53 0.40
C LEU A 47 -13.04 -4.85 -0.39
N VAL A 48 -11.82 -5.24 -0.78
CA VAL A 48 -11.58 -6.51 -1.48
C VAL A 48 -11.94 -7.71 -0.61
N TRP A 49 -11.62 -7.66 0.69
CA TRP A 49 -11.94 -8.72 1.63
C TRP A 49 -13.46 -8.83 1.88
N TRP A 50 -14.16 -7.70 2.00
CA TRP A 50 -15.62 -7.69 2.11
C TRP A 50 -16.27 -8.34 0.89
N LYS A 51 -15.79 -8.03 -0.32
CA LYS A 51 -16.36 -8.51 -1.59
C LYS A 51 -15.62 -9.73 -2.15
N LYS A 52 -14.95 -10.50 -1.29
CA LYS A 52 -14.19 -11.69 -1.67
C LYS A 52 -15.10 -12.71 -2.38
N GLY A 53 -14.62 -13.27 -3.49
CA GLY A 53 -15.31 -14.34 -4.24
C GLY A 53 -16.46 -13.90 -5.16
N SER A 54 -16.91 -12.65 -5.09
CA SER A 54 -18.01 -12.15 -5.95
C SER A 54 -17.55 -11.10 -6.97
N TYR A 55 -16.56 -10.27 -6.62
CA TYR A 55 -16.13 -9.15 -7.47
C TYR A 55 -14.64 -9.18 -7.86
N PHE A 56 -13.78 -9.77 -7.02
CA PHE A 56 -12.32 -9.75 -7.18
C PHE A 56 -11.74 -11.13 -7.49
N SER A 57 -10.82 -11.20 -8.46
CA SER A 57 -10.10 -12.44 -8.78
C SER A 57 -9.14 -12.84 -7.65
N GLU A 58 -8.71 -14.11 -7.61
CA GLU A 58 -7.70 -14.56 -6.65
C GLU A 58 -6.41 -13.72 -6.74
N ALA A 59 -5.96 -13.41 -7.95
CA ALA A 59 -4.80 -12.55 -8.17
C ALA A 59 -4.98 -11.15 -7.53
N GLN A 60 -6.16 -10.55 -7.66
CA GLN A 60 -6.47 -9.25 -7.04
C GLN A 60 -6.56 -9.32 -5.52
N GLN A 61 -7.00 -10.45 -4.97
CA GLN A 61 -6.99 -10.68 -3.53
C GLN A 61 -5.55 -10.78 -3.00
N THR A 62 -4.67 -11.47 -3.72
CA THR A 62 -3.23 -11.52 -3.40
C THR A 62 -2.60 -10.15 -3.47
N MET A 63 -2.85 -9.40 -4.56
CA MET A 63 -2.35 -8.03 -4.71
C MET A 63 -2.85 -7.09 -3.60
N ALA A 64 -4.12 -7.20 -3.20
CA ALA A 64 -4.69 -6.44 -2.10
C ALA A 64 -4.02 -6.79 -0.76
N LEU A 65 -3.78 -8.09 -0.49
CA LEU A 65 -3.09 -8.54 0.71
C LEU A 65 -1.65 -8.01 0.76
N THR A 66 -0.91 -8.12 -0.35
CA THR A 66 0.43 -7.55 -0.47
C THR A 66 0.39 -6.06 -0.18
N THR A 67 -0.49 -5.31 -0.86
CA THR A 67 -0.67 -3.86 -0.68
C THR A 67 -0.98 -3.49 0.77
N CYS A 68 -1.79 -4.29 1.47
CA CYS A 68 -2.11 -4.07 2.89
C CYS A 68 -0.86 -4.21 3.77
N ILE A 69 -0.09 -5.29 3.58
CA ILE A 69 1.11 -5.57 4.38
C ILE A 69 2.14 -4.43 4.24
N ILE A 70 2.50 -4.07 3.00
CA ILE A 70 3.47 -2.97 2.76
C ILE A 70 2.93 -1.61 3.24
N SER A 71 1.63 -1.36 3.13
CA SER A 71 1.03 -0.13 3.66
C SER A 71 1.13 -0.03 5.19
N ILE A 72 0.85 -1.13 5.91
CA ILE A 72 1.01 -1.19 7.36
C ILE A 72 2.48 -0.98 7.75
N SER A 73 3.41 -1.64 7.04
CA SER A 73 4.84 -1.45 7.26
C SER A 73 5.25 0.02 7.06
N ALA A 74 4.77 0.69 6.01
CA ALA A 74 5.05 2.10 5.78
C ALA A 74 4.48 3.02 6.87
N VAL A 75 3.29 2.73 7.40
CA VAL A 75 2.72 3.47 8.56
C VAL A 75 3.61 3.30 9.79
N ILE A 76 4.09 2.09 10.07
CA ILE A 76 5.00 1.83 11.19
C ILE A 76 6.29 2.62 11.02
N VAL A 77 6.89 2.59 9.82
CA VAL A 77 8.12 3.34 9.53
C VAL A 77 7.91 4.85 9.71
N TYR A 78 6.81 5.40 9.15
CA TYR A 78 6.44 6.80 9.36
C TYR A 78 6.33 7.13 10.86
N ALA A 79 5.67 6.26 11.62
CA ALA A 79 5.49 6.45 13.06
C ALA A 79 6.83 6.43 13.81
N VAL A 80 7.74 5.53 13.44
CA VAL A 80 9.10 5.48 14.01
C VAL A 80 9.87 6.76 13.69
N LEU A 81 9.80 7.28 12.47
CA LEU A 81 10.51 8.50 12.06
C LEU A 81 10.02 9.77 12.78
N HIS A 82 8.72 9.85 13.09
CA HIS A 82 8.10 11.07 13.63
C HIS A 82 7.79 11.03 15.13
N PHE A 83 7.62 9.84 15.70
CA PHE A 83 7.24 9.64 17.11
C PHE A 83 8.31 8.90 17.91
N SER A 84 9.50 8.67 17.36
CA SER A 84 10.65 8.31 18.18
C SER A 84 10.87 9.38 19.26
N LEU A 85 10.54 9.00 20.49
CA LEU A 85 10.80 9.66 21.78
C LEU A 85 12.27 10.11 21.91
#